data_AF-A0A2N2JJB6-F1
#
_entry.id   AF-A0A2N2JJB6-F1
#
_cell.length_a   1.000
_cell.length_b   1.000
_cell.length_c   1.000
_cell.angle_alpha   90.00
_cell.angle_beta   90.00
_cell.angle_gamma   90.00
#
_symmetry.space_group_name_H-M   'P 1'
#
loop_
_entity.id
_entity.type
_entity.pdbx_description
1 polymer ?
#
loop_
_entity_poly.entity_id
_entity_poly.type
_entity_poly.pdbx_seq_one_letter_code
_entity_poly.pdbx_strand_id
1 'polypeptide(L)'
;MDVPGARVAIAIAPLDLPAVADAAYTITVRNGADPAEIVWTRDVTSTAYGDGSGALSYVGPCDADQPANTVTVELTHLYAAGGAEILDYDNPGPLTRGATCRADADTPVTFDITLARQANQGFFDVAVTFDDVFCSAKLDCVDQFLFNSDGERDKTVIMALACTSGNGTSTVLHLDTVQVDCSDGTSTQVVPTAGPGNTGQTGAHVYQVATYRGAEQLAPYEKCYWNTAIGLNMASFVGDTTTDCTLKGRASASQTAWQDGQTPEGATWPWLKWEVPLVTDGALVCSQHQLNVPGSGVTTEYATPTNRQTFAATMACSSCVGGSCVASLQGKLCTGTLPGLSDPVIFRDTPAGVIVSVGNADSAVMPLPAGYSLEGCCADPCCAN
;
A
#
# COMPACT_ATOMS: atom_id res chain seq x y z
N MET A 1 44.78 4.64 -12.97
CA MET A 1 44.68 4.31 -14.40
C MET A 1 43.23 3.96 -14.65
N ASP A 2 42.54 4.81 -15.41
CA ASP A 2 41.17 4.60 -15.82
C ASP A 2 41.20 3.51 -16.89
N VAL A 3 40.71 2.30 -16.57
CA VAL A 3 40.54 1.27 -17.59
C VAL A 3 39.38 1.74 -18.47
N PRO A 4 39.54 1.89 -19.80
CA PRO A 4 38.40 2.08 -20.68
C PRO A 4 37.52 0.84 -20.50
N GLY A 5 36.38 1.03 -19.83
CA GLY A 5 35.53 -0.04 -19.37
C GLY A 5 34.12 0.49 -19.27
N ALA A 6 33.15 -0.38 -19.49
CA ALA A 6 31.75 -0.06 -19.33
C ALA A 6 31.48 0.50 -17.93
N ARG A 7 30.54 1.44 -17.84
CA ARG A 7 30.20 2.09 -16.58
C ARG A 7 28.70 2.05 -16.36
N VAL A 8 28.33 2.11 -15.09
CA VAL A 8 26.95 2.31 -14.67
C VAL A 8 26.85 3.66 -13.99
N ALA A 9 25.89 4.48 -14.43
CA ALA A 9 25.57 5.78 -13.87
C ALA A 9 24.35 5.62 -12.96
N ILE A 10 24.57 5.70 -11.66
CA ILE A 10 23.57 5.45 -10.63
C ILE A 10 23.07 6.79 -10.12
N ALA A 11 21.76 7.01 -10.22
CA ALA A 11 21.11 8.19 -9.64
C ALA A 11 20.13 7.74 -8.56
N ILE A 12 20.21 8.36 -7.39
CA ILE A 12 19.22 8.24 -6.32
C ILE A 12 18.47 9.57 -6.27
N ALA A 13 17.14 9.52 -6.39
CA ALA A 13 16.30 10.70 -6.27
C ALA A 13 16.37 11.28 -4.84
N PRO A 14 16.07 12.59 -4.65
CA PRO A 14 15.96 13.18 -3.33
C PRO A 14 15.02 12.38 -2.44
N LEU A 15 15.36 12.27 -1.15
CA LEU A 15 14.44 11.71 -0.18
C LEU A 15 13.42 12.79 0.19
N ASP A 16 12.13 12.50 0.03
CA ASP A 16 11.09 13.43 0.45
C ASP A 16 10.85 13.33 1.96
N LEU A 17 11.85 13.76 2.74
CA LEU A 17 11.84 13.77 4.19
C LEU A 17 12.37 15.12 4.71
N PRO A 18 11.54 15.93 5.37
CA PRO A 18 12.00 17.17 5.98
C PRO A 18 13.11 16.93 6.99
N ALA A 19 14.09 17.85 7.00
CA ALA A 19 15.24 17.88 7.91
C ALA A 19 16.32 16.80 7.69
N VAL A 20 16.28 16.03 6.60
CA VAL A 20 17.45 15.25 6.16
C VAL A 20 18.51 16.21 5.61
N ALA A 21 19.73 16.11 6.13
CA ALA A 21 20.90 16.88 5.72
C ALA A 21 22.04 16.01 5.20
N ASP A 22 21.97 14.69 5.39
CA ASP A 22 22.78 13.73 4.66
C ASP A 22 22.12 12.34 4.68
N ALA A 23 22.41 11.52 3.68
CA ALA A 23 22.05 10.12 3.62
C ALA A 23 23.28 9.32 3.18
N ALA A 24 23.54 8.20 3.86
CA ALA A 24 24.61 7.28 3.54
C ALA A 24 24.04 6.03 2.87
N TYR A 25 24.72 5.58 1.81
CA TYR A 25 24.32 4.42 1.04
C TYR A 25 25.49 3.48 0.80
N THR A 26 25.21 2.19 0.79
CA THR A 26 26.12 1.18 0.24
C THR A 26 25.61 0.77 -1.14
N ILE A 27 26.47 0.92 -2.15
CA ILE A 27 26.20 0.52 -3.53
C ILE A 27 27.04 -0.71 -3.85
N THR A 28 26.41 -1.77 -4.34
CA THR A 28 27.07 -2.99 -4.82
C THR A 28 26.68 -3.27 -6.26
N VAL A 29 27.67 -3.51 -7.12
CA VAL A 29 27.46 -3.95 -8.51
C VAL A 29 27.94 -5.38 -8.65
N ARG A 30 27.10 -6.25 -9.20
CA ARG A 30 27.44 -7.64 -9.55
C ARG A 30 27.30 -7.86 -11.05
N ASN A 31 28.14 -8.72 -11.60
CA ASN A 31 28.03 -9.14 -12.99
C ASN A 31 26.98 -10.25 -13.14
N GLY A 32 26.69 -10.61 -14.40
CA GLY A 32 25.72 -11.65 -14.76
C GLY A 32 26.28 -13.07 -14.79
N ALA A 33 27.46 -13.32 -14.22
CA ALA A 33 28.03 -14.66 -14.16
C ALA A 33 27.18 -15.59 -13.29
N ASP A 34 27.39 -16.90 -13.43
CA ASP A 34 26.81 -17.91 -12.54
C ASP A 34 27.94 -18.73 -11.89
N PRO A 35 28.23 -18.52 -10.59
CA PRO A 35 27.56 -17.60 -9.67
C PRO A 35 27.92 -16.13 -9.94
N ALA A 36 27.01 -15.21 -9.58
CA ALA A 36 27.21 -13.77 -9.77
C ALA A 36 28.35 -13.22 -8.89
N GLU A 37 29.32 -12.55 -9.52
CA GLU A 37 30.50 -12.00 -8.86
C GLU A 37 30.33 -10.51 -8.57
N ILE A 38 30.90 -10.03 -7.46
CA ILE A 38 30.92 -8.60 -7.14
C ILE A 38 31.96 -7.92 -8.02
N VAL A 39 31.52 -6.96 -8.84
CA VAL A 39 32.42 -6.06 -9.57
C VAL A 39 33.02 -5.05 -8.60
N TRP A 40 32.18 -4.42 -7.77
CA TRP A 40 32.62 -3.53 -6.69
C TRP A 40 31.52 -3.26 -5.67
N THR A 41 31.95 -2.78 -4.50
CA THR A 41 31.11 -2.19 -3.44
C THR A 41 31.70 -0.85 -2.98
N ARG A 42 30.84 0.14 -2.75
CA ARG A 42 31.21 1.48 -2.30
C ARG A 42 30.18 2.05 -1.33
N ASP A 43 30.68 2.70 -0.30
CA ASP A 43 29.87 3.56 0.57
C ASP A 43 29.98 5.01 0.08
N VAL A 44 28.84 5.67 -0.05
CA VAL A 44 28.72 7.04 -0.55
C VAL A 44 27.73 7.83 0.31
N THR A 45 27.84 9.14 0.29
CA THR A 45 26.87 10.01 0.95
C THR A 45 26.32 11.07 0.00
N SER A 46 25.09 11.52 0.27
CA SER A 46 24.44 12.59 -0.50
C SER A 46 25.19 13.91 -0.43
N THR A 47 25.91 14.20 0.66
CA THR A 47 26.72 15.42 0.78
C THR A 47 27.97 15.38 -0.08
N ALA A 48 28.58 14.20 -0.25
CA ALA A 48 29.79 14.05 -1.07
C ALA A 48 29.49 13.90 -2.57
N TYR A 49 28.36 13.29 -2.92
CA TYR A 49 28.03 12.89 -4.30
C TYR A 49 26.69 13.42 -4.81
N GLY A 50 26.08 14.39 -4.12
CA GLY A 50 24.72 14.81 -4.41
C GLY A 50 24.32 16.14 -3.79
N ASP A 51 23.08 16.20 -3.30
CA ASP A 51 22.44 17.44 -2.84
C ASP A 51 22.54 17.68 -1.33
N GLY A 52 23.06 16.72 -0.55
CA GLY A 52 23.04 16.78 0.91
C GLY A 52 21.62 16.70 1.49
N SER A 53 20.67 16.11 0.77
CA SER A 53 19.28 15.92 1.21
C SER A 53 18.73 14.56 0.72
N GLY A 54 19.63 13.60 0.50
CA GLY A 54 19.30 12.24 0.10
C GLY A 54 19.57 11.92 -1.37
N ALA A 55 19.55 12.88 -2.28
CA ALA A 55 19.87 12.60 -3.68
C ALA A 55 21.38 12.43 -3.86
N LEU A 56 21.78 11.56 -4.79
CA LEU A 56 23.17 11.48 -5.25
C LEU A 56 23.28 10.90 -6.66
N SER A 57 24.42 11.16 -7.29
CA SER A 57 24.82 10.53 -8.54
C SER A 57 26.21 9.92 -8.39
N TYR A 58 26.36 8.64 -8.74
CA TYR A 58 27.63 7.93 -8.70
C TYR A 58 27.87 7.15 -9.99
N VAL A 59 29.08 7.22 -10.53
CA VAL A 59 29.48 6.45 -11.71
C VAL A 59 30.57 5.46 -11.32
N GLY A 60 30.36 4.19 -11.61
CA GLY A 60 31.32 3.12 -11.34
C GLY A 60 31.47 2.13 -12.49
N PRO A 61 32.51 1.29 -12.49
CA PRO A 61 32.71 0.26 -13.52
C PRO A 61 31.55 -0.74 -13.59
N CYS A 62 31.35 -1.39 -14.73
CA CYS A 62 30.49 -2.56 -14.81
C CYS A 62 30.98 -3.53 -15.88
N ASP A 63 30.44 -4.74 -15.87
CA ASP A 63 30.90 -5.83 -16.75
C ASP A 63 30.06 -5.84 -18.04
N ALA A 64 30.59 -5.30 -19.13
CA ALA A 64 29.92 -5.33 -20.44
C ALA A 64 30.04 -6.65 -21.18
N ASP A 65 30.90 -7.57 -20.72
CA ASP A 65 30.99 -8.91 -21.31
C ASP A 65 29.83 -9.80 -20.82
N GLN A 66 29.13 -9.38 -19.76
CA GLN A 66 27.95 -10.04 -19.23
C GLN A 66 26.67 -9.25 -19.54
N PRO A 67 25.61 -9.91 -20.06
CA PRO A 67 24.39 -9.23 -20.50
C PRO A 67 23.51 -8.71 -19.36
N ALA A 68 23.68 -9.21 -18.13
CA ALA A 68 22.79 -8.98 -17.01
C ALA A 68 23.54 -8.62 -15.72
N ASN A 69 23.95 -7.36 -15.58
CA ASN A 69 24.50 -6.87 -14.32
C ASN A 69 23.36 -6.55 -13.35
N THR A 70 23.65 -6.54 -12.05
CA THR A 70 22.74 -6.04 -11.02
C THR A 70 23.41 -4.95 -10.21
N VAL A 71 22.63 -3.91 -9.92
CA VAL A 71 22.99 -2.82 -9.01
C VAL A 71 22.10 -2.93 -7.79
N THR A 72 22.70 -3.03 -6.62
CA THR A 72 22.02 -2.99 -5.33
C THR A 72 22.41 -1.71 -4.59
N VAL A 73 21.41 -0.98 -4.11
CA VAL A 73 21.57 0.20 -3.25
C VAL A 73 20.91 -0.13 -1.91
N GLU A 74 21.63 0.10 -0.82
CA GLU A 74 21.13 -0.02 0.54
C GLU A 74 21.31 1.34 1.23
N LEU A 75 20.22 1.93 1.71
CA LEU A 75 20.28 3.08 2.61
C LEU A 75 20.77 2.60 3.97
N THR A 76 21.93 3.07 4.42
CA THR A 76 22.52 2.61 5.69
C THR A 76 22.24 3.59 6.83
N HIS A 77 22.29 4.89 6.56
CA HIS A 77 22.06 5.93 7.57
C HIS A 77 21.39 7.17 7.00
N LEU A 78 20.62 7.86 7.84
CA LEU A 78 20.10 9.20 7.59
C LEU A 78 20.59 10.14 8.69
N TYR A 79 20.92 11.38 8.32
CA TYR A 79 21.42 12.39 9.24
C TYR A 79 20.64 13.68 9.12
N ALA A 80 20.36 14.30 10.26
CA ALA A 80 19.80 15.64 10.36
C ALA A 80 20.91 16.70 10.30
N ALA A 81 20.50 17.96 10.17
CA ALA A 81 21.43 19.09 10.27
C ALA A 81 22.23 19.03 11.58
N GLY A 82 23.55 19.15 11.50
CA GLY A 82 24.47 18.99 12.64
C GLY A 82 24.97 17.54 12.86
N GLY A 83 24.58 16.59 12.00
CA GLY A 83 25.14 15.23 11.99
C GLY A 83 24.49 14.25 12.97
N ALA A 84 23.37 14.62 13.59
CA ALA A 84 22.61 13.69 14.42
C ALA A 84 21.94 12.63 13.53
N GLU A 85 22.07 11.36 13.89
CA GLU A 85 21.45 10.26 13.16
C GLU A 85 19.92 10.26 13.36
N ILE A 86 19.20 10.07 12.26
CA ILE A 86 17.75 9.92 12.21
C ILE A 86 17.46 8.42 12.27
N LEU A 87 16.80 7.98 13.33
CA LEU A 87 16.50 6.56 13.58
C LEU A 87 15.01 6.23 13.48
N ASP A 88 14.17 7.25 13.32
CA ASP A 88 12.71 7.15 13.39
C ASP A 88 12.10 6.91 12.00
N TYR A 89 12.70 6.03 11.19
CA TYR A 89 12.21 5.67 9.85
C TYR A 89 12.24 4.16 9.61
N ASP A 90 11.33 3.66 8.77
CA ASP A 90 11.38 2.27 8.30
C ASP A 90 12.27 2.18 7.07
N ASN A 91 13.33 1.38 7.16
CA ASN A 91 14.26 1.17 6.07
C ASN A 91 13.69 0.15 5.05
N PRO A 92 13.64 0.46 3.74
CA PRO A 92 13.17 -0.48 2.72
C PRO A 92 14.10 -1.68 2.49
N GLY A 93 15.28 -1.68 3.11
CA GLY A 93 16.32 -2.67 2.91
C GLY A 93 17.02 -2.52 1.55
N PRO A 94 17.79 -3.54 1.12
CA PRO A 94 18.51 -3.51 -0.14
C PRO A 94 17.56 -3.46 -1.36
N LEU A 95 17.73 -2.45 -2.21
CA LEU A 95 16.97 -2.28 -3.45
C LEU A 95 17.84 -2.71 -4.65
N THR A 96 17.31 -3.58 -5.51
CA THR A 96 18.07 -4.09 -6.67
C THR A 96 17.43 -3.70 -8.00
N ARG A 97 18.27 -3.39 -9.00
CA ARG A 97 17.90 -3.17 -10.40
C ARG A 97 18.84 -3.91 -11.34
N GLY A 98 18.30 -4.35 -12.48
CA GLY A 98 19.12 -4.87 -13.58
C GLY A 98 19.78 -3.74 -14.37
N ALA A 99 20.97 -3.99 -14.89
CA ALA A 99 21.69 -3.08 -15.77
C ALA A 99 22.30 -3.85 -16.96
N THR A 100 22.09 -3.34 -18.17
CA THR A 100 22.70 -3.89 -19.38
C THR A 100 23.88 -3.01 -19.78
N CYS A 101 25.06 -3.37 -19.28
CA CYS A 101 26.27 -2.63 -19.52
C CYS A 101 26.72 -2.69 -20.97
N ARG A 102 27.27 -1.56 -21.44
CA ARG A 102 27.80 -1.42 -22.80
C ARG A 102 29.23 -0.93 -22.72
N ALA A 103 30.11 -1.56 -23.51
CA ALA A 103 31.48 -1.09 -23.65
C ALA A 103 31.50 0.39 -24.06
N ASP A 104 32.39 1.16 -23.43
CA ASP A 104 32.62 2.58 -23.70
C ASP A 104 31.38 3.48 -23.56
N ALA A 105 30.36 3.05 -22.80
CA ALA A 105 29.17 3.83 -22.53
C ALA A 105 28.68 3.69 -21.08
N ASP A 106 28.11 4.77 -20.56
CA ASP A 106 27.44 4.78 -19.26
C ASP A 106 26.03 4.20 -19.42
N THR A 107 25.66 3.28 -18.53
CA THR A 107 24.31 2.73 -18.44
C THR A 107 23.59 3.37 -17.27
N PRO A 108 22.51 4.16 -17.49
CA PRO A 108 21.79 4.78 -16.40
C PRO A 108 21.00 3.74 -15.59
N VAL A 109 21.06 3.86 -14.27
CA VAL A 109 20.24 3.12 -13.31
C VAL A 109 19.72 4.11 -12.29
N THR A 110 18.41 4.19 -12.14
CA THR A 110 17.78 5.14 -11.23
C THR A 110 17.05 4.40 -10.10
N PHE A 111 17.20 4.93 -8.89
CA PHE A 111 16.44 4.54 -7.72
C PHE A 111 15.65 5.75 -7.25
N ASP A 112 14.32 5.63 -7.32
CA ASP A 112 13.40 6.57 -6.72
C ASP A 112 12.85 5.93 -5.44
N ILE A 113 13.03 6.59 -4.30
CA ILE A 113 12.80 6.02 -2.96
C ILE A 113 12.02 7.03 -2.13
N THR A 114 10.78 6.69 -1.83
CA THR A 114 9.99 7.35 -0.79
C THR A 114 10.15 6.54 0.49
N LEU A 115 10.45 7.19 1.62
CA LEU A 115 10.65 6.53 2.91
C LEU A 115 9.50 6.80 3.86
N ALA A 116 9.19 5.81 4.70
CA ALA A 116 8.29 5.89 5.83
C ALA A 116 8.99 6.41 7.08
N ARG A 117 8.54 7.54 7.64
CA ARG A 117 9.10 8.10 8.88
C ARG A 117 8.10 8.19 10.02
N GLN A 118 8.43 7.66 11.19
CA GLN A 118 7.60 7.75 12.38
C GLN A 118 7.31 9.22 12.74
N ALA A 119 6.04 9.57 12.92
CA ALA A 119 5.59 10.90 13.28
C ALA A 119 5.02 10.90 14.70
N ASN A 120 5.61 11.72 15.58
CA ASN A 120 5.18 11.92 16.97
C ASN A 120 4.38 13.23 17.18
N GLN A 121 3.87 13.83 16.09
CA GLN A 121 3.19 15.12 16.15
C GLN A 121 1.75 14.98 16.64
N GLY A 122 1.58 14.86 17.97
CA GLY A 122 0.46 15.38 18.78
C GLY A 122 -1.00 15.00 18.46
N PHE A 123 -1.29 14.29 17.37
CA PHE A 123 -2.65 14.00 16.89
C PHE A 123 -2.86 12.51 16.54
N PHE A 124 -1.80 11.72 16.52
CA PHE A 124 -1.80 10.30 16.21
C PHE A 124 -0.90 9.56 17.20
N ASP A 125 -1.36 8.43 17.74
CA ASP A 125 -0.59 7.67 18.75
C ASP A 125 0.66 7.00 18.13
N VAL A 126 0.57 6.55 16.86
CA VAL A 126 1.70 6.12 16.01
C VAL A 126 1.36 6.47 14.56
N ALA A 127 2.23 7.23 13.90
CA ALA A 127 2.09 7.58 12.48
C ALA A 127 3.41 7.36 11.73
N VAL A 128 3.35 7.20 10.41
CA VAL A 128 4.46 7.14 9.45
C VAL A 128 4.27 8.23 8.39
N THR A 129 5.33 8.70 7.74
CA THR A 129 5.27 9.79 6.76
C THR A 129 5.76 9.28 5.41
N PHE A 130 5.05 9.51 4.30
CA PHE A 130 5.47 9.19 2.94
C PHE A 130 5.23 10.38 2.03
N ASP A 131 6.22 10.93 1.33
CA ASP A 131 6.01 12.05 0.41
C ASP A 131 5.31 13.26 1.09
N ASP A 132 5.78 13.63 2.28
CA ASP A 132 5.14 14.60 3.19
C ASP A 132 3.69 14.24 3.63
N VAL A 133 3.26 12.98 3.45
CA VAL A 133 1.97 12.45 3.92
C VAL A 133 2.12 11.63 5.19
N PHE A 134 1.68 12.17 6.31
CA PHE A 134 1.64 11.55 7.63
C PHE A 134 0.41 10.64 7.78
N CYS A 135 0.60 9.34 7.79
CA CYS A 135 -0.42 8.30 7.98
C CYS A 135 -0.34 7.64 9.36
N SER A 136 -1.48 7.41 10.00
CA SER A 136 -1.63 6.52 11.14
C SER A 136 -2.54 5.36 10.78
N ALA A 137 -2.19 4.18 11.27
CA ALA A 137 -2.95 2.96 11.07
C ALA A 137 -3.02 2.15 12.36
N LYS A 138 -4.17 1.52 12.58
CA LYS A 138 -4.35 0.58 13.70
C LYS A 138 -5.47 -0.41 13.43
N LEU A 139 -5.50 -1.45 14.24
CA LEU A 139 -6.64 -2.35 14.35
C LEU A 139 -6.97 -2.56 15.83
N ASP A 140 -8.20 -2.25 16.21
CA ASP A 140 -8.69 -2.41 17.58
C ASP A 140 -9.85 -3.40 17.60
N CYS A 141 -9.81 -4.36 18.53
CA CYS A 141 -10.93 -5.23 18.82
C CYS A 141 -11.66 -4.76 20.08
N VAL A 142 -12.97 -4.51 19.94
CA VAL A 142 -13.81 -3.97 21.00
C VAL A 142 -15.05 -4.84 21.21
N ASP A 143 -15.52 -4.85 22.46
CA ASP A 143 -16.58 -5.78 22.86
C ASP A 143 -17.98 -5.39 22.37
N GLN A 144 -18.24 -4.10 22.21
CA GLN A 144 -19.59 -3.58 21.96
C GLN A 144 -19.52 -2.33 21.08
N PHE A 145 -19.63 -2.50 19.76
CA PHE A 145 -19.69 -1.34 18.84
C PHE A 145 -20.83 -1.43 17.83
N LEU A 146 -20.79 -2.34 16.86
CA LEU A 146 -21.86 -2.49 15.88
C LEU A 146 -23.06 -3.23 16.46
N PHE A 147 -24.25 -2.89 15.95
CA PHE A 147 -25.49 -3.56 16.31
C PHE A 147 -25.66 -4.85 15.49
N ASN A 148 -25.95 -5.95 16.19
CA ASN A 148 -26.29 -7.24 15.59
C ASN A 148 -27.78 -7.30 15.20
N SER A 149 -28.23 -8.45 14.70
CA SER A 149 -29.62 -8.67 14.27
C SER A 149 -30.66 -8.54 15.39
N ASP A 150 -30.25 -8.74 16.64
CA ASP A 150 -31.11 -8.63 17.82
C ASP A 150 -31.18 -7.19 18.35
N GLY A 151 -30.45 -6.26 17.73
CA GLY A 151 -30.38 -4.86 18.14
C GLY A 151 -29.46 -4.62 19.34
N GLU A 152 -28.63 -5.59 19.70
CA GLU A 152 -27.61 -5.47 20.74
C GLU A 152 -26.25 -5.13 20.13
N ARG A 153 -25.36 -4.50 20.90
CA ARG A 153 -23.97 -4.25 20.45
C ARG A 153 -23.10 -5.46 20.70
N ASP A 154 -22.27 -5.83 19.74
CA ASP A 154 -21.44 -7.05 19.80
C ASP A 154 -19.99 -6.80 19.36
N LYS A 155 -19.16 -7.87 19.43
CA LYS A 155 -17.74 -7.87 19.10
C LYS A 155 -17.51 -7.25 17.74
N THR A 156 -16.62 -6.27 17.70
CA THR A 156 -16.32 -5.50 16.50
C THR A 156 -14.83 -5.27 16.39
N VAL A 157 -14.32 -5.47 15.19
CA VAL A 157 -12.97 -5.08 14.77
C VAL A 157 -13.05 -3.71 14.12
N ILE A 158 -12.18 -2.78 14.48
CA ILE A 158 -12.08 -1.45 13.89
C ILE A 158 -10.73 -1.35 13.21
N MET A 159 -10.72 -1.41 11.88
CA MET A 159 -9.56 -1.07 11.07
C MET A 159 -9.60 0.42 10.76
N ALA A 160 -8.59 1.15 11.22
CA ALA A 160 -8.54 2.61 11.08
C ALA A 160 -7.32 3.03 10.28
N LEU A 161 -7.56 3.97 9.36
CA LEU A 161 -6.53 4.66 8.58
C LEU A 161 -6.84 6.14 8.63
N ALA A 162 -5.84 6.96 8.89
CA ALA A 162 -5.95 8.41 8.73
C ALA A 162 -4.64 8.96 8.22
N CYS A 163 -4.67 9.77 7.17
CA CYS A 163 -3.48 10.44 6.67
C CYS A 163 -3.69 11.93 6.49
N THR A 164 -2.59 12.68 6.53
CA THR A 164 -2.54 14.10 6.25
C THR A 164 -1.27 14.46 5.52
N SER A 165 -1.39 15.23 4.46
CA SER A 165 -0.26 15.78 3.72
C SER A 165 0.21 17.10 4.34
N GLY A 166 1.35 17.58 3.88
CA GLY A 166 1.90 18.89 4.23
C GLY A 166 0.95 20.07 3.97
N ASN A 167 1.40 21.26 4.41
CA ASN A 167 0.61 22.49 4.32
C ASN A 167 0.24 22.81 2.86
N GLY A 168 -1.06 22.89 2.56
CA GLY A 168 -1.56 23.28 1.25
C GLY A 168 -1.38 22.22 0.14
N THR A 169 -0.99 21.00 0.49
CA THR A 169 -0.95 19.86 -0.44
C THR A 169 -2.20 19.00 -0.27
N SER A 170 -2.58 18.29 -1.34
CA SER A 170 -3.71 17.37 -1.32
C SER A 170 -3.31 16.06 -0.64
N THR A 171 -4.25 15.42 0.05
CA THR A 171 -4.09 14.03 0.51
C THR A 171 -5.01 13.09 -0.23
N VAL A 172 -4.48 11.97 -0.71
CA VAL A 172 -5.24 10.89 -1.33
C VAL A 172 -4.94 9.59 -0.60
N LEU A 173 -5.99 8.93 -0.10
CA LEU A 173 -5.92 7.61 0.51
C LEU A 173 -6.19 6.53 -0.55
N HIS A 174 -5.39 5.48 -0.53
CA HIS A 174 -5.57 4.28 -1.34
C HIS A 174 -5.84 3.11 -0.42
N LEU A 175 -6.93 2.37 -0.62
CA LEU A 175 -7.33 1.26 0.23
C LEU A 175 -7.75 0.07 -0.63
N ASP A 176 -7.25 -1.10 -0.28
CA ASP A 176 -7.63 -2.35 -0.93
C ASP A 176 -8.88 -2.96 -0.25
N THR A 177 -9.44 -4.00 -0.87
CA THR A 177 -10.50 -4.79 -0.25
C THR A 177 -9.96 -5.51 0.99
N VAL A 178 -10.66 -5.35 2.11
CA VAL A 178 -10.29 -6.01 3.37
C VAL A 178 -10.85 -7.43 3.34
N GLN A 179 -10.05 -8.39 3.79
CA GLN A 179 -10.39 -9.81 3.78
C GLN A 179 -10.41 -10.35 5.21
N VAL A 180 -11.41 -11.16 5.51
CA VAL A 180 -11.42 -12.03 6.70
C VAL A 180 -11.33 -13.46 6.19
N ASP A 181 -10.14 -14.04 6.27
CA ASP A 181 -9.85 -15.40 5.82
C ASP A 181 -9.90 -16.34 7.01
N CYS A 182 -10.64 -17.43 6.88
CA CYS A 182 -10.88 -18.39 7.94
C CYS A 182 -10.40 -19.81 7.57
N SER A 183 -10.02 -20.60 8.57
CA SER A 183 -9.45 -21.95 8.40
C SER A 183 -10.43 -22.98 7.85
N ASP A 184 -11.74 -22.67 7.88
CA ASP A 184 -12.80 -23.47 7.27
C ASP A 184 -12.91 -23.26 5.74
N GLY A 185 -12.04 -22.43 5.17
CA GLY A 185 -11.98 -22.11 3.74
C GLY A 185 -12.87 -20.94 3.34
N THR A 186 -13.61 -20.33 4.27
CA THR A 186 -14.37 -19.11 3.99
C THR A 186 -13.46 -17.89 3.91
N SER A 187 -13.77 -16.98 3.00
CA SER A 187 -13.12 -15.67 2.88
C SER A 187 -14.20 -14.62 2.66
N THR A 188 -14.30 -13.68 3.60
CA THR A 188 -15.26 -12.59 3.54
C THR A 188 -14.58 -11.32 3.03
N GLN A 189 -15.12 -10.72 1.98
CA GLN A 189 -14.60 -9.49 1.38
C GLN A 189 -15.38 -8.28 1.90
N VAL A 190 -14.67 -7.28 2.40
CA VAL A 190 -15.23 -6.01 2.86
C VAL A 190 -14.78 -4.91 1.89
N VAL A 191 -15.71 -4.51 1.02
CA VAL A 191 -15.45 -3.52 -0.02
C VAL A 191 -15.31 -2.13 0.60
N PRO A 192 -14.17 -1.44 0.42
CA PRO A 192 -13.85 -0.22 1.17
C PRO A 192 -14.75 0.95 0.80
N THR A 193 -15.39 0.92 -0.38
CA THR A 193 -16.31 1.98 -0.85
C THR A 193 -17.75 1.81 -0.38
N ALA A 194 -18.11 0.66 0.20
CA ALA A 194 -19.46 0.43 0.72
C ALA A 194 -19.81 1.43 1.84
N GLY A 195 -21.10 1.72 2.02
CA GLY A 195 -21.56 2.75 2.95
C GLY A 195 -21.64 4.15 2.33
N PRO A 196 -21.66 5.23 3.13
CA PRO A 196 -21.27 5.29 4.54
C PRO A 196 -22.25 4.59 5.50
N GLY A 197 -21.76 4.21 6.67
CA GLY A 197 -22.55 3.56 7.72
C GLY A 197 -22.70 2.06 7.54
N ASN A 198 -23.71 1.47 8.19
CA ASN A 198 -23.95 0.03 8.23
C ASN A 198 -24.43 -0.49 6.87
N THR A 199 -23.81 -1.57 6.38
CA THR A 199 -24.10 -2.16 5.06
C THR A 199 -24.77 -3.53 5.13
N GLY A 200 -25.00 -4.05 6.33
CA GLY A 200 -25.57 -5.36 6.60
C GLY A 200 -24.52 -6.46 6.80
N GLN A 201 -25.03 -7.67 6.94
CA GLN A 201 -24.24 -8.89 7.06
C GLN A 201 -23.48 -9.19 5.77
N THR A 202 -22.22 -9.63 5.91
CA THR A 202 -21.37 -10.01 4.78
C THR A 202 -20.78 -11.39 5.08
N GLY A 203 -21.39 -12.46 4.60
CA GLY A 203 -20.93 -13.83 4.90
C GLY A 203 -21.34 -14.35 6.28
N ALA A 204 -20.90 -15.58 6.61
CA ALA A 204 -21.33 -16.29 7.83
C ALA A 204 -20.69 -15.74 9.12
N HIS A 205 -19.43 -15.31 9.02
CA HIS A 205 -18.60 -14.88 10.14
C HIS A 205 -18.67 -13.39 10.46
N VAL A 206 -19.23 -12.58 9.56
CA VAL A 206 -19.32 -11.13 9.73
C VAL A 206 -20.79 -10.70 9.70
N TYR A 207 -21.36 -10.37 10.86
CA TYR A 207 -22.78 -10.02 11.00
C TYR A 207 -23.10 -8.59 10.53
N GLN A 208 -22.11 -7.71 10.47
CA GLN A 208 -22.27 -6.31 10.07
C GLN A 208 -20.96 -5.73 9.58
N VAL A 209 -21.02 -4.84 8.61
CA VAL A 209 -19.92 -3.96 8.25
C VAL A 209 -20.41 -2.52 8.32
N ALA A 210 -19.56 -1.61 8.79
CA ALA A 210 -19.81 -0.18 8.69
C ALA A 210 -18.55 0.58 8.29
N THR A 211 -18.63 1.36 7.22
CA THR A 211 -17.49 2.15 6.75
C THR A 211 -17.76 3.65 6.92
N TYR A 212 -16.79 4.35 7.48
CA TYR A 212 -16.82 5.78 7.74
C TYR A 212 -15.63 6.44 7.08
N ARG A 213 -15.92 7.41 6.22
CA ARG A 213 -14.93 8.18 5.46
C ARG A 213 -15.20 9.66 5.67
N GLY A 214 -14.15 10.40 5.99
CA GLY A 214 -14.29 11.82 6.29
C GLY A 214 -13.00 12.58 6.22
N ALA A 215 -13.13 13.89 6.27
CA ALA A 215 -12.03 14.83 6.45
C ALA A 215 -12.21 15.57 7.76
N GLU A 216 -11.11 15.75 8.49
CA GLU A 216 -11.06 16.55 9.71
C GLU A 216 -10.52 17.95 9.38
N GLN A 217 -11.10 18.96 9.99
CA GLN A 217 -10.63 20.33 9.83
C GLN A 217 -9.36 20.55 10.66
N LEU A 218 -8.20 20.39 10.04
CA LEU A 218 -6.90 20.65 10.64
C LEU A 218 -6.12 21.70 9.84
N ALA A 219 -6.73 22.85 9.57
CA ALA A 219 -6.10 23.88 8.76
C ALA A 219 -4.70 24.28 9.31
N PRO A 220 -3.67 24.38 8.44
CA PRO A 220 -3.75 24.38 6.98
C PRO A 220 -3.55 22.99 6.32
N TYR A 221 -3.63 21.91 7.08
CA TYR A 221 -3.41 20.53 6.62
C TYR A 221 -4.72 19.84 6.21
N GLU A 222 -4.66 19.01 5.17
CA GLU A 222 -5.76 18.14 4.78
C GLU A 222 -5.64 16.79 5.49
N LYS A 223 -6.41 16.57 6.56
CA LYS A 223 -6.49 15.25 7.21
C LYS A 223 -7.75 14.53 6.76
N CYS A 224 -7.61 13.33 6.20
CA CYS A 224 -8.74 12.42 5.94
C CYS A 224 -8.54 11.07 6.61
N TYR A 225 -9.66 10.40 6.86
CA TYR A 225 -9.69 9.08 7.46
C TYR A 225 -10.60 8.13 6.68
N TRP A 226 -10.27 6.85 6.79
CA TRP A 226 -11.03 5.75 6.25
C TRP A 226 -11.05 4.63 7.30
N ASN A 227 -12.19 4.53 8.00
CA ASN A 227 -12.35 3.60 9.10
C ASN A 227 -13.42 2.58 8.75
N THR A 228 -13.11 1.30 8.96
CA THR A 228 -14.01 0.19 8.70
C THR A 228 -14.21 -0.59 9.99
N ALA A 229 -15.46 -0.66 10.45
CA ALA A 229 -15.90 -1.50 11.55
C ALA A 229 -16.48 -2.80 11.00
N ILE A 230 -16.05 -3.94 11.55
CA ILE A 230 -16.42 -5.29 11.11
C ILE A 230 -16.93 -6.05 12.32
N GLY A 231 -18.23 -6.34 12.33
CA GLY A 231 -18.90 -7.06 13.41
C GLY A 231 -18.70 -8.55 13.24
N LEU A 232 -18.12 -9.23 14.23
CA LEU A 232 -17.81 -10.65 14.17
C LEU A 232 -18.91 -11.49 14.80
N ASN A 233 -19.43 -12.47 14.06
CA ASN A 233 -20.42 -13.42 14.57
C ASN A 233 -19.71 -14.50 15.41
N MET A 234 -19.50 -14.24 16.70
CA MET A 234 -18.68 -15.13 17.53
C MET A 234 -19.21 -16.57 17.61
N ALA A 235 -20.53 -16.76 17.56
CA ALA A 235 -21.14 -18.08 17.56
C ALA A 235 -20.78 -18.92 16.32
N SER A 236 -20.39 -18.28 15.22
CA SER A 236 -20.00 -18.97 13.99
C SER A 236 -18.58 -19.56 14.01
N PHE A 237 -17.74 -19.19 14.99
CA PHE A 237 -16.37 -19.72 15.12
C PHE A 237 -16.27 -20.94 16.04
N VAL A 238 -17.36 -21.27 16.72
CA VAL A 238 -17.46 -22.38 17.67
C VAL A 238 -18.49 -23.40 17.17
N GLY A 239 -18.06 -24.64 16.95
CA GLY A 239 -18.87 -25.73 16.42
C GLY A 239 -18.16 -27.08 16.59
N ASP A 240 -18.43 -28.04 15.69
CA ASP A 240 -17.75 -29.35 15.68
C ASP A 240 -16.23 -29.22 15.42
N THR A 241 -15.83 -28.14 14.74
CA THR A 241 -14.44 -27.70 14.56
C THR A 241 -14.33 -26.20 14.87
N THR A 242 -13.30 -25.80 15.60
CA THR A 242 -12.97 -24.39 15.80
C THR A 242 -12.46 -23.78 14.50
N THR A 243 -12.83 -22.52 14.26
CA THR A 243 -12.40 -21.79 13.07
C THR A 243 -11.51 -20.63 13.47
N ASP A 244 -10.28 -20.63 12.95
CA ASP A 244 -9.32 -19.55 13.13
C ASP A 244 -9.48 -18.56 11.97
N CYS A 245 -9.46 -17.27 12.26
CA CYS A 245 -9.62 -16.24 11.23
C CYS A 245 -8.57 -15.14 11.36
N THR A 246 -8.09 -14.67 10.22
CA THR A 246 -7.12 -13.58 10.09
C THR A 246 -7.71 -12.46 9.25
N LEU A 247 -7.60 -11.22 9.73
CA LEU A 247 -7.91 -10.05 8.92
C LEU A 247 -6.69 -9.67 8.09
N LYS A 248 -6.90 -9.44 6.80
CA LYS A 248 -5.91 -8.91 5.87
C LYS A 248 -6.41 -7.62 5.24
N GLY A 249 -5.54 -6.62 5.16
CA GLY A 249 -5.85 -5.33 4.54
C GLY A 249 -4.59 -4.66 4.04
N ARG A 250 -4.74 -3.76 3.07
CA ARG A 250 -3.64 -2.95 2.54
C ARG A 250 -4.08 -1.53 2.28
N ALA A 251 -3.25 -0.56 2.64
CA ALA A 251 -3.47 0.84 2.32
C ALA A 251 -2.19 1.53 1.89
N SER A 252 -2.31 2.69 1.25
CA SER A 252 -1.23 3.65 1.12
C SER A 252 -1.83 5.06 1.02
N ALA A 253 -0.98 6.07 0.91
CA ALA A 253 -1.39 7.42 0.65
C ALA A 253 -0.39 8.13 -0.27
N SER A 254 -0.82 9.26 -0.80
CA SER A 254 -0.05 10.07 -1.76
C SER A 254 -0.67 11.46 -1.90
N GLN A 255 0.03 12.36 -2.57
CA GLN A 255 -0.52 13.70 -2.84
C GLN A 255 -1.48 13.74 -4.03
N THR A 256 -1.44 12.73 -4.91
CA THR A 256 -2.27 12.64 -6.12
C THR A 256 -2.84 11.25 -6.31
N ALA A 257 -4.01 11.15 -6.93
CA ALA A 257 -4.56 9.84 -7.26
C ALA A 257 -3.67 9.12 -8.28
N TRP A 258 -3.38 7.84 -8.02
CA TRP A 258 -2.59 7.04 -8.94
C TRP A 258 -3.43 6.52 -10.09
N GLN A 259 -2.78 6.43 -11.26
CA GLN A 259 -3.36 5.74 -12.38
C GLN A 259 -3.58 4.26 -12.03
N ASP A 260 -4.80 3.79 -12.26
CA ASP A 260 -5.24 2.41 -12.01
C ASP A 260 -5.03 1.93 -10.56
N GLY A 261 -4.95 2.87 -9.59
CA GLY A 261 -4.73 2.55 -8.18
C GLY A 261 -3.37 1.92 -7.87
N GLN A 262 -2.38 2.04 -8.76
CA GLN A 262 -1.06 1.43 -8.60
C GLN A 262 -0.02 2.39 -8.04
N THR A 263 0.81 1.94 -7.09
CA THR A 263 1.98 2.70 -6.61
C THR A 263 2.83 3.20 -7.78
N PRO A 264 3.52 4.36 -7.70
CA PRO A 264 4.19 4.96 -8.85
C PRO A 264 5.15 4.01 -9.59
N GLU A 265 5.20 4.11 -10.91
CA GLU A 265 6.12 3.32 -11.73
C GLU A 265 7.57 3.74 -11.48
N GLY A 266 8.50 2.78 -11.42
CA GLY A 266 9.92 3.06 -11.21
C GLY A 266 10.31 3.43 -9.78
N ALA A 267 9.34 3.66 -8.88
CA ALA A 267 9.57 4.02 -7.49
C ALA A 267 9.50 2.83 -6.52
N THR A 268 10.29 2.92 -5.46
CA THR A 268 10.09 2.20 -4.22
C THR A 268 9.14 3.03 -3.35
N TRP A 269 7.96 2.48 -3.04
CA TRP A 269 6.89 3.24 -2.38
C TRP A 269 6.32 2.51 -1.16
N PRO A 270 6.15 3.18 -0.01
CA PRO A 270 5.66 2.54 1.20
C PRO A 270 4.16 2.30 1.19
N TRP A 271 3.74 1.22 1.84
CA TRP A 271 2.34 0.88 2.03
C TRP A 271 2.14 0.20 3.38
N LEU A 272 0.91 0.24 3.86
CA LEU A 272 0.49 -0.25 5.16
C LEU A 272 -0.19 -1.61 4.99
N LYS A 273 0.20 -2.57 5.79
CA LYS A 273 -0.33 -3.93 5.82
C LYS A 273 -1.02 -4.19 7.15
N TRP A 274 -2.23 -4.73 7.10
CA TRP A 274 -2.84 -5.43 8.22
C TRP A 274 -2.79 -6.92 7.91
N GLU A 275 -2.27 -7.72 8.82
CA GLU A 275 -2.37 -9.17 8.86
C GLU A 275 -2.44 -9.58 10.33
N VAL A 276 -3.67 -9.60 10.87
CA VAL A 276 -3.93 -9.73 12.30
C VAL A 276 -4.81 -10.95 12.57
N PRO A 277 -4.36 -11.92 13.38
CA PRO A 277 -5.21 -12.99 13.88
C PRO A 277 -6.37 -12.38 14.67
N LEU A 278 -7.59 -12.61 14.21
CA LEU A 278 -8.81 -12.18 14.91
C LEU A 278 -9.24 -13.23 15.91
N VAL A 279 -9.30 -14.48 15.46
CA VAL A 279 -9.83 -15.62 16.20
C VAL A 279 -8.83 -16.77 16.14
N THR A 280 -8.59 -17.41 17.28
CA THR A 280 -7.81 -18.65 17.41
C THR A 280 -8.52 -19.59 18.37
N ASP A 281 -8.65 -20.86 17.99
CA ASP A 281 -9.39 -21.88 18.73
C ASP A 281 -10.83 -21.44 19.06
N GLY A 282 -11.46 -20.71 18.14
CA GLY A 282 -12.82 -20.18 18.29
C GLY A 282 -12.97 -19.00 19.27
N ALA A 283 -11.87 -18.52 19.86
CA ALA A 283 -11.85 -17.37 20.76
C ALA A 283 -11.25 -16.13 20.08
N LEU A 284 -11.79 -14.94 20.39
CA LEU A 284 -11.23 -13.67 19.94
C LEU A 284 -9.85 -13.46 20.59
N VAL A 285 -8.80 -13.31 19.78
CA VAL A 285 -7.42 -13.09 20.25
C VAL A 285 -6.87 -11.70 19.92
N CYS A 286 -7.51 -10.96 19.01
CA CYS A 286 -7.08 -9.61 18.70
C CYS A 286 -7.37 -8.63 19.85
N SER A 287 -6.49 -7.64 19.98
CA SER A 287 -6.54 -6.60 21.01
C SER A 287 -6.34 -5.22 20.38
N GLN A 288 -5.32 -4.48 20.80
CA GLN A 288 -4.91 -3.22 20.19
C GLN A 288 -3.65 -3.45 19.37
N HIS A 289 -3.72 -3.14 18.08
CA HIS A 289 -2.66 -3.40 17.13
C HIS A 289 -2.24 -2.08 16.48
N GLN A 290 -1.15 -1.51 16.98
CA GLN A 290 -0.60 -0.25 16.50
C GLN A 290 0.36 -0.49 15.33
N LEU A 291 0.43 0.46 14.40
CA LEU A 291 1.38 0.43 13.29
C LEU A 291 2.82 0.28 13.78
N ASN A 292 3.58 -0.64 13.18
CA ASN A 292 4.99 -0.91 13.41
C ASN A 292 5.39 -1.32 14.85
N VAL A 293 4.42 -1.61 15.73
CA VAL A 293 4.73 -2.23 17.02
C VAL A 293 5.04 -3.72 16.81
N PRO A 294 6.15 -4.26 17.33
CA PRO A 294 6.50 -5.67 17.15
C PRO A 294 5.36 -6.61 17.56
N GLY A 295 4.97 -7.51 16.64
CA GLY A 295 3.88 -8.46 16.86
C GLY A 295 2.48 -7.89 16.68
N SER A 296 2.31 -6.61 16.31
CA SER A 296 0.99 -6.03 16.08
C SER A 296 0.30 -6.59 14.84
N GLY A 297 1.04 -7.07 13.84
CA GLY A 297 0.46 -7.43 12.54
C GLY A 297 -0.06 -6.22 11.75
N VAL A 298 0.24 -5.00 12.19
CA VAL A 298 0.02 -3.76 11.43
C VAL A 298 1.39 -3.18 11.12
N THR A 299 1.85 -3.32 9.88
CA THR A 299 3.23 -3.03 9.49
C THR A 299 3.29 -2.11 8.28
N THR A 300 4.42 -1.40 8.16
CA THR A 300 4.80 -0.72 6.94
C THR A 300 5.66 -1.66 6.09
N GLU A 301 5.36 -1.73 4.81
CA GLU A 301 6.01 -2.53 3.80
C GLU A 301 6.35 -1.66 2.59
N TYR A 302 7.16 -2.16 1.65
CA TYR A 302 7.55 -1.40 0.46
C TYR A 302 7.17 -2.10 -0.84
N ALA A 303 6.52 -1.36 -1.73
CA ALA A 303 6.41 -1.68 -3.14
C ALA A 303 7.77 -1.44 -3.79
N THR A 304 8.12 -2.27 -4.76
CA THR A 304 9.32 -2.06 -5.59
C THR A 304 8.88 -1.88 -7.05
N PRO A 305 9.75 -1.39 -7.95
CA PRO A 305 9.37 -1.25 -9.35
C PRO A 305 9.01 -2.54 -10.07
N THR A 306 9.49 -3.68 -9.57
CA THR A 306 9.12 -5.00 -10.10
C THR A 306 7.97 -5.65 -9.35
N ASN A 307 7.56 -5.11 -8.19
CA ASN A 307 6.45 -5.58 -7.38
C ASN A 307 5.61 -4.39 -6.89
N ARG A 308 5.02 -3.68 -7.86
CA ARG A 308 4.12 -2.55 -7.61
C ARG A 308 2.87 -3.04 -6.88
N GLN A 309 2.38 -2.25 -5.92
CA GLN A 309 1.13 -2.56 -5.23
C GLN A 309 -0.04 -1.89 -5.93
N THR A 310 -1.18 -2.58 -5.97
CA THR A 310 -2.45 -2.07 -6.52
C THR A 310 -3.49 -2.03 -5.42
N PHE A 311 -4.28 -0.97 -5.37
CA PHE A 311 -5.34 -0.77 -4.38
C PHE A 311 -6.69 -0.65 -5.08
N ALA A 312 -7.70 -1.35 -4.57
CA ALA A 312 -9.03 -1.41 -5.16
C ALA A 312 -9.83 -0.09 -5.08
N ALA A 313 -9.45 0.86 -4.22
CA ALA A 313 -10.17 2.11 -4.05
C ALA A 313 -9.24 3.29 -3.74
N THR A 314 -9.69 4.49 -4.13
CA THR A 314 -9.03 5.76 -3.81
C THR A 314 -10.03 6.75 -3.23
N MET A 315 -9.53 7.70 -2.44
CA MET A 315 -10.31 8.80 -1.90
C MET A 315 -9.42 10.02 -1.70
N ALA A 316 -9.72 11.11 -2.41
CA ALA A 316 -9.09 12.39 -2.17
C ALA A 316 -9.77 13.12 -1.01
N CYS A 317 -9.00 13.69 -0.08
CA CYS A 317 -9.49 14.59 0.97
C CYS A 317 -10.32 15.77 0.38
N SER A 318 -9.94 16.26 -0.79
CA SER A 318 -10.67 17.32 -1.50
C SER A 318 -12.05 16.90 -2.03
N SER A 319 -12.37 15.60 -2.05
CA SER A 319 -13.71 15.11 -2.44
C SER A 319 -14.74 15.20 -1.30
N CYS A 320 -14.32 15.62 -0.11
CA CYS A 320 -15.17 15.61 1.08
C CYS A 320 -16.09 16.83 1.13
N VAL A 321 -17.40 16.59 1.18
CA VAL A 321 -18.42 17.64 1.32
C VAL A 321 -19.18 17.41 2.62
N GLY A 322 -19.23 18.43 3.48
CA GLY A 322 -19.91 18.33 4.78
C GLY A 322 -19.31 17.28 5.72
N GLY A 323 -18.01 16.99 5.59
CA GLY A 323 -17.30 16.00 6.40
C GLY A 323 -17.43 14.55 5.94
N SER A 324 -18.17 14.28 4.85
CA SER A 324 -18.26 12.95 4.24
C SER A 324 -17.53 12.93 2.90
N CYS A 325 -16.73 11.90 2.67
CA CYS A 325 -15.92 11.77 1.47
C CYS A 325 -16.45 10.70 0.53
N VAL A 326 -16.35 10.99 -0.77
CA VAL A 326 -16.64 10.02 -1.83
C VAL A 326 -15.35 9.28 -2.17
N ALA A 327 -15.36 7.98 -1.94
CA ALA A 327 -14.34 7.07 -2.43
C ALA A 327 -14.77 6.48 -3.77
N SER A 328 -13.81 6.30 -4.69
CA SER A 328 -14.04 5.65 -5.97
C SER A 328 -13.25 4.35 -6.05
N LEU A 329 -13.87 3.31 -6.60
CA LEU A 329 -13.14 2.08 -6.94
C LEU A 329 -12.12 2.40 -8.05
N GLN A 330 -10.95 1.77 -7.95
CA GLN A 330 -9.89 1.82 -8.94
C GLN A 330 -10.03 0.63 -9.89
N GLY A 331 -9.45 0.77 -11.09
CA GLY A 331 -9.70 -0.11 -12.22
C GLY A 331 -10.77 0.45 -13.16
N LYS A 332 -10.75 0.01 -14.42
CA LYS A 332 -11.77 0.44 -15.41
C LYS A 332 -13.13 -0.05 -14.95
N LEU A 333 -13.95 0.90 -14.51
CA LEU A 333 -15.34 0.65 -14.18
C LEU A 333 -16.15 0.78 -15.46
N CYS A 334 -16.62 -0.33 -15.99
CA CYS A 334 -17.66 -0.27 -17.00
C CYS A 334 -19.00 -0.51 -16.35
N THR A 335 -19.95 0.34 -16.66
CA THR A 335 -21.35 0.14 -16.33
C THR A 335 -22.12 -0.19 -17.60
N GLY A 336 -22.96 -1.21 -17.57
CA GLY A 336 -23.96 -1.41 -18.60
C GLY A 336 -25.26 -1.97 -18.03
N THR A 337 -26.35 -1.83 -18.78
CA THR A 337 -27.66 -2.35 -18.41
C THR A 337 -27.91 -3.65 -19.15
N LEU A 338 -28.35 -4.68 -18.44
CA LEU A 338 -28.78 -5.94 -19.03
C LEU A 338 -30.31 -5.99 -19.10
N PRO A 339 -30.92 -6.32 -20.25
CA PRO A 339 -32.36 -6.53 -20.32
C PRO A 339 -32.82 -7.58 -19.29
N GLY A 340 -33.77 -7.20 -18.44
CA GLY A 340 -34.30 -8.07 -17.38
C GLY A 340 -33.63 -7.92 -16.02
N LEU A 341 -32.58 -7.10 -15.89
CA LEU A 341 -32.03 -6.67 -14.62
C LEU A 341 -32.41 -5.22 -14.33
N SER A 342 -32.90 -4.95 -13.12
CA SER A 342 -33.21 -3.60 -12.66
C SER A 342 -31.96 -2.82 -12.25
N ASP A 343 -30.91 -3.54 -11.86
CA ASP A 343 -29.67 -2.95 -11.38
C ASP A 343 -28.58 -2.94 -12.48
N PRO A 344 -27.71 -1.92 -12.51
CA PRO A 344 -26.61 -1.86 -13.46
C PRO A 344 -25.62 -2.99 -13.21
N VAL A 345 -25.04 -3.50 -14.30
CA VAL A 345 -23.91 -4.43 -14.27
C VAL A 345 -22.63 -3.60 -14.18
N ILE A 346 -21.81 -3.87 -13.18
CA ILE A 346 -20.53 -3.19 -12.95
C ILE A 346 -19.42 -4.20 -13.16
N PHE A 347 -18.55 -3.93 -14.12
CA PHE A 347 -17.31 -4.69 -14.30
C PHE A 347 -16.21 -3.94 -13.56
N ARG A 348 -15.51 -4.66 -12.68
CA ARG A 348 -14.40 -4.14 -11.88
C ARG A 348 -13.16 -4.92 -12.23
N ASP A 349 -12.21 -4.25 -12.85
CA ASP A 349 -10.87 -4.80 -13.05
C ASP A 349 -10.16 -4.82 -11.69
N THR A 350 -9.59 -5.97 -11.34
CA THR A 350 -8.83 -6.16 -10.10
C THR A 350 -7.50 -6.86 -10.42
N PRO A 351 -6.50 -6.81 -9.54
CA PRO A 351 -5.25 -7.54 -9.75
C PRO A 351 -5.43 -9.05 -9.94
N ALA A 352 -6.50 -9.62 -9.38
CA ALA A 352 -6.79 -11.05 -9.46
C ALA A 352 -7.65 -11.42 -10.68
N GLY A 353 -8.15 -10.44 -11.45
CA GLY A 353 -9.09 -10.63 -12.55
C GLY A 353 -10.28 -9.67 -12.49
N VAL A 354 -11.35 -9.97 -13.20
CA VAL A 354 -12.55 -9.12 -13.25
C VAL A 354 -13.62 -9.63 -12.29
N ILE A 355 -14.20 -8.73 -11.50
CA ILE A 355 -15.42 -8.98 -10.74
C ILE A 355 -16.59 -8.31 -11.46
N VAL A 356 -17.69 -9.04 -11.62
CA VAL A 356 -18.94 -8.50 -12.15
C VAL A 356 -19.96 -8.37 -11.03
N SER A 357 -20.50 -7.19 -10.86
CA SER A 357 -21.52 -6.89 -9.87
C SER A 357 -22.85 -6.59 -10.52
N VAL A 358 -23.95 -7.09 -9.95
CA VAL A 358 -25.32 -6.72 -10.30
C VAL A 358 -26.06 -6.41 -9.00
N GLY A 359 -26.42 -5.14 -8.79
CA GLY A 359 -26.94 -4.68 -7.51
C GLY A 359 -25.93 -4.91 -6.39
N ASN A 360 -26.30 -5.71 -5.39
CA ASN A 360 -25.43 -6.07 -4.26
C ASN A 360 -24.77 -7.46 -4.41
N ALA A 361 -24.93 -8.13 -5.55
CA ALA A 361 -24.37 -9.44 -5.80
C ALA A 361 -23.10 -9.33 -6.65
N ASP A 362 -22.03 -10.01 -6.22
CA ASP A 362 -20.76 -10.10 -6.93
C ASP A 362 -20.55 -11.50 -7.52
N SER A 363 -19.94 -11.55 -8.71
CA SER A 363 -19.44 -12.79 -9.28
C SER A 363 -18.21 -13.27 -8.53
N ALA A 364 -17.88 -14.56 -8.70
CA ALA A 364 -16.50 -14.99 -8.45
C ALA A 364 -15.53 -14.17 -9.31
N VAL A 365 -14.30 -14.00 -8.82
CA VAL A 365 -13.23 -13.34 -9.60
C VAL A 365 -12.98 -14.16 -10.86
N MET A 366 -13.06 -13.52 -12.02
CA MET A 366 -12.72 -14.10 -13.31
C MET A 366 -11.26 -13.75 -13.63
N PRO A 367 -10.31 -14.69 -13.47
CA PRO A 367 -8.89 -14.38 -13.62
C PRO A 367 -8.57 -13.90 -15.03
N LEU A 368 -7.81 -12.82 -15.12
CA LEU A 368 -7.24 -12.35 -16.38
C LEU A 368 -5.83 -12.94 -16.56
N PRO A 369 -5.41 -13.29 -17.78
CA PRO A 369 -4.02 -13.60 -18.05
C PRO A 369 -3.11 -12.41 -17.70
N ALA A 370 -1.86 -12.68 -17.32
CA ALA A 370 -0.92 -11.62 -16.98
C ALA A 370 -0.76 -10.60 -18.11
N GLY A 371 -0.82 -9.30 -17.78
CA GLY A 371 -0.72 -8.19 -18.73
C GLY A 371 -2.02 -7.82 -19.45
N TYR A 372 -3.13 -8.50 -19.17
CA TYR A 372 -4.45 -8.12 -19.67
C TYR A 372 -5.17 -7.24 -18.65
N SER A 373 -5.84 -6.22 -19.15
CA SER A 373 -6.77 -5.38 -18.39
C SER A 373 -8.06 -5.22 -19.18
N LEU A 374 -9.09 -4.79 -18.49
CA LEU A 374 -10.42 -4.64 -19.04
C LEU A 374 -10.51 -3.29 -19.78
N GLU A 375 -10.43 -3.31 -21.11
CA GLU A 375 -10.31 -2.07 -21.90
C GLU A 375 -11.64 -1.32 -22.09
N GLY A 376 -12.74 -2.07 -22.08
CA GLY A 376 -14.12 -1.61 -22.21
C GLY A 376 -15.07 -2.79 -21.99
N CYS A 377 -16.37 -2.52 -21.78
CA CYS A 377 -17.31 -3.59 -21.48
C CYS A 377 -18.63 -3.38 -22.19
N CYS A 378 -19.17 -4.50 -22.60
CA CYS A 378 -20.45 -4.62 -23.24
C CYS A 378 -21.28 -5.54 -22.34
N ALA A 379 -22.13 -4.92 -21.51
CA ALA A 379 -22.94 -5.66 -20.54
C ALA A 379 -23.99 -6.54 -21.25
N ASP A 380 -24.48 -6.09 -22.40
CA ASP A 380 -25.37 -6.86 -23.26
C ASP A 380 -24.55 -7.71 -24.22
N PRO A 381 -24.64 -9.04 -24.26
CA PRO A 381 -23.89 -9.86 -25.23
C PRO A 381 -24.12 -9.49 -26.71
N CYS A 382 -25.10 -8.61 -27.02
CA CYS A 382 -25.41 -8.11 -28.35
C CYS A 382 -24.86 -6.71 -28.69
N CYS A 383 -24.08 -6.02 -27.85
CA CYS A 383 -23.46 -4.76 -28.33
C CYS A 383 -22.44 -5.08 -29.42
N ALA A 384 -22.69 -4.58 -30.63
CA ALA A 384 -21.69 -4.51 -31.68
C ALA A 384 -20.62 -3.48 -31.24
N ASN A 385 -19.36 -3.91 -31.20
CA ASN A 385 -18.21 -2.99 -31.13
C ASN A 385 -18.08 -2.20 -32.43
#